data_AF-A0A3M1JSQ9-F1
#
_entry.id   AF-A0A3M1JSQ9-F1
#
_cell.length_a   1.000
_cell.length_b   1.000
_cell.length_c   1.000
_cell.angle_alpha   90.00
_cell.angle_beta   90.00
_cell.angle_gamma   90.00
#
_symmetry.space_group_name_H-M   'P 1'
#
loop_
_entity.id
_entity.type
_entity.pdbx_description
1 polymer ?
#
loop_
_entity_poly.entity_id
_entity_poly.type
_entity_poly.pdbx_seq_one_letter_code
_entity_poly.pdbx_strand_id
1 'polypeptide(L)'
;MKVYLGIDLGSTTSKAIILNEQEEIIGRGITNTRANYEVAAEIARMEAEFNSRFTLLFDALKSRHGEDIPWDELYQVVATRFHYLQFQERFRRLIAEMNHLIQSEYPDHKDQYLKLLEQTSRRIDTTVRRRFFTGRISQSSEFFRDLFSSVYLDVLPADDRSVYDQMVAIYDRAITPVENQLIQFDFRDLVSRALGLVDDLADTTRTLILHDLEGIEAIDLTPADYIGTGYGRQLLPFKEEHIKSEILCHAMGAHYFFPKTRTVLDIGGQDTKAIQVDENGLVTSFQMNDRCAAGCGRYLGYIADEMNISVSELGPLAMEADYESNICSTCTVFAGAELREYLNLGEKKENILAGLHKAIVQRAFALLARSGGVRNEFTFTGGVARNVAVREYVSRLTEANYGKMTINCHWDSIFMGALGAAIFSKRRKA
;
A
#
# COMPACT_ATOMS: atom_id res chain seq x y z
N MET A 1 -5.59 14.02 -23.01
CA MET A 1 -5.99 14.90 -21.88
C MET A 1 -4.71 15.29 -21.16
N LYS A 2 -4.53 16.54 -20.69
CA LYS A 2 -3.32 16.85 -19.92
C LYS A 2 -3.44 16.29 -18.52
N VAL A 3 -2.41 15.56 -18.10
CA VAL A 3 -2.33 14.99 -16.76
C VAL A 3 -0.97 15.23 -16.14
N TYR A 4 -0.89 15.19 -14.81
CA TYR A 4 0.34 15.45 -14.05
C TYR A 4 0.61 14.28 -13.11
N LEU A 5 1.83 13.76 -13.14
CA LEU A 5 2.21 12.55 -12.41
C LEU A 5 3.12 12.88 -11.21
N GLY A 6 2.76 12.36 -10.05
CA GLY A 6 3.64 12.33 -8.89
C GLY A 6 3.95 10.89 -8.51
N ILE A 7 5.23 10.56 -8.31
CA ILE A 7 5.68 9.25 -7.82
C ILE A 7 6.39 9.43 -6.48
N ASP A 8 5.93 8.71 -5.46
CA ASP A 8 6.60 8.55 -4.17
C ASP A 8 7.23 7.16 -4.09
N LEU A 9 8.55 7.10 -4.26
CA LEU A 9 9.35 5.88 -4.12
C LEU A 9 9.69 5.67 -2.63
N GLY A 10 8.72 5.15 -1.88
CA GLY A 10 8.86 4.89 -0.44
C GLY A 10 9.69 3.65 -0.13
N SER A 11 10.06 3.44 1.14
CA SER A 11 10.93 2.32 1.56
C SER A 11 10.24 0.95 1.63
N THR A 12 8.91 0.93 1.76
CA THR A 12 8.09 -0.27 1.93
C THR A 12 7.05 -0.38 0.82
N THR A 13 6.44 0.74 0.45
CA THR A 13 5.50 0.83 -0.67
C THR A 13 5.84 2.04 -1.54
N SER A 14 5.64 1.89 -2.84
CA SER A 14 5.77 2.96 -3.84
C SER A 14 4.39 3.37 -4.29
N LYS A 15 4.17 4.67 -4.50
CA LYS A 15 2.86 5.21 -4.87
C LYS A 15 2.97 6.14 -6.06
N ALA A 16 1.90 6.21 -6.83
CA ALA A 16 1.73 7.21 -7.87
C ALA A 16 0.35 7.86 -7.77
N ILE A 17 0.30 9.16 -8.08
CA ILE A 17 -0.93 9.93 -8.23
C ILE A 17 -0.92 10.58 -9.60
N ILE A 18 -2.06 10.50 -10.30
CA ILE A 18 -2.31 11.21 -11.54
C ILE A 18 -3.40 12.25 -11.28
N LEU A 19 -3.09 13.51 -11.59
CA LEU A 19 -4.01 14.64 -11.52
C LEU A 19 -4.44 15.07 -12.93
N ASN A 20 -5.69 15.53 -13.06
CA ASN A 20 -6.14 16.25 -14.25
C ASN A 20 -5.78 17.74 -14.20
N GLU A 21 -6.21 18.50 -15.22
CA GLU A 21 -5.97 19.95 -15.30
C GLU A 21 -6.69 20.74 -14.19
N GLN A 22 -7.74 20.18 -13.60
CA GLN A 22 -8.51 20.73 -12.49
C GLN A 22 -7.92 20.36 -11.12
N GLU A 23 -6.77 19.66 -11.09
CA GLU A 23 -6.14 19.08 -9.88
C GLU A 23 -6.98 18.03 -9.14
N GLU A 24 -7.94 17.43 -9.82
CA GLU A 24 -8.68 16.30 -9.29
C GLU A 24 -7.83 15.03 -9.43
N ILE A 25 -7.84 14.20 -8.38
CA ILE A 25 -7.17 12.90 -8.40
C ILE A 25 -7.99 11.94 -9.25
N ILE A 26 -7.51 11.67 -10.46
CA ILE A 26 -8.12 10.69 -11.36
C ILE A 26 -7.49 9.30 -11.19
N GLY A 27 -6.25 9.20 -10.71
CA GLY A 27 -5.55 7.92 -10.59
C GLY A 27 -4.74 7.77 -9.31
N ARG A 28 -4.84 6.60 -8.68
CA ARG A 28 -4.05 6.15 -7.54
C ARG A 28 -3.41 4.80 -7.88
N GLY A 29 -2.11 4.68 -7.67
CA GLY A 29 -1.39 3.43 -7.85
C GLY A 29 -0.48 3.16 -6.67
N ILE A 30 -0.47 1.92 -6.17
CA ILE A 30 0.36 1.51 -5.04
C ILE A 30 0.93 0.12 -5.27
N THR A 31 2.19 -0.08 -4.90
CA THR A 31 2.84 -1.39 -4.92
C THR A 31 3.85 -1.51 -3.80
N ASN A 32 4.31 -2.72 -3.49
CA ASN A 32 5.41 -2.93 -2.56
C ASN A 32 6.74 -2.46 -3.17
N THR A 33 7.47 -1.64 -2.43
CA THR A 33 8.87 -1.31 -2.75
C THR A 33 9.73 -2.48 -2.33
N ARG A 34 10.21 -3.24 -3.31
CA ARG A 34 11.03 -4.44 -3.10
C ARG A 34 12.50 -4.13 -3.43
N ALA A 35 13.25 -5.15 -3.85
CA ALA A 35 14.66 -5.01 -4.18
C ALA A 35 14.90 -4.16 -5.43
N ASN A 36 13.91 -4.03 -6.31
CA ASN A 36 14.01 -3.25 -7.54
C ASN A 36 13.12 -1.99 -7.48
N TYR A 37 13.75 -0.85 -7.19
CA TYR A 37 13.08 0.44 -7.06
C TYR A 37 12.51 0.98 -8.37
N GLU A 38 13.21 0.78 -9.49
CA GLU A 38 12.76 1.23 -10.81
C GLU A 38 11.47 0.49 -11.22
N VAL A 39 11.47 -0.83 -11.05
CA VAL A 39 10.28 -1.66 -11.32
C VAL A 39 9.13 -1.29 -10.39
N ALA A 40 9.39 -1.00 -9.12
CA ALA A 40 8.35 -0.56 -8.18
C ALA A 40 7.71 0.78 -8.59
N ALA A 41 8.52 1.74 -9.05
CA ALA A 41 8.02 3.02 -9.55
C ALA A 41 7.16 2.85 -10.80
N GLU A 42 7.58 2.02 -11.75
CA GLU A 42 6.82 1.75 -12.97
C GLU A 42 5.52 0.97 -12.70
N ILE A 43 5.53 -0.01 -11.78
CA ILE A 43 4.30 -0.69 -11.37
C ILE A 43 3.34 0.31 -10.72
N ALA A 44 3.81 1.14 -9.79
CA ALA A 44 2.96 2.15 -9.17
C ALA A 44 2.36 3.11 -10.20
N ARG A 45 3.16 3.56 -11.19
CA ARG A 45 2.69 4.39 -12.30
C ARG A 45 1.61 3.69 -13.14
N MET A 46 1.86 2.43 -13.53
CA MET A 46 0.92 1.63 -14.32
C MET A 46 -0.40 1.41 -13.59
N GLU A 47 -0.38 1.10 -12.29
CA GLU A 47 -1.59 0.96 -11.49
C GLU A 47 -2.37 2.28 -11.41
N ALA A 48 -1.68 3.42 -11.27
CA ALA A 48 -2.33 4.73 -11.30
C ALA A 48 -2.96 5.04 -12.67
N GLU A 49 -2.34 4.60 -13.77
CA GLU A 49 -2.89 4.75 -15.12
C GLU A 49 -4.15 3.88 -15.31
N PHE A 50 -4.13 2.61 -14.91
CA PHE A 50 -5.32 1.75 -14.94
C PHE A 50 -6.44 2.30 -14.07
N ASN A 51 -6.12 2.76 -12.85
CA ASN A 51 -7.09 3.41 -11.99
C ASN A 51 -7.67 4.68 -12.64
N SER A 52 -6.85 5.49 -13.31
CA SER A 52 -7.31 6.66 -14.08
C SER A 52 -8.31 6.28 -15.16
N ARG A 53 -8.02 5.22 -15.93
CA ARG A 53 -8.94 4.74 -16.96
C ARG A 53 -10.24 4.22 -16.38
N PHE A 54 -10.19 3.53 -15.23
CA PHE A 54 -11.39 3.10 -14.52
C PHE A 54 -12.24 4.29 -14.04
N THR A 55 -11.63 5.30 -13.41
CA THR A 55 -12.34 6.52 -12.97
C THR A 55 -13.00 7.21 -14.17
N LEU A 56 -12.25 7.47 -15.24
CA LEU A 56 -12.79 8.12 -16.44
C LEU A 56 -13.91 7.31 -17.10
N LEU A 57 -13.80 5.98 -17.13
CA LEU A 57 -14.84 5.10 -17.68
C LEU A 57 -16.14 5.18 -16.89
N PHE A 58 -16.08 5.03 -15.57
CA PHE A 58 -17.28 4.99 -14.73
C PHE A 58 -17.92 6.38 -14.55
N ASP A 59 -17.12 7.45 -14.55
CA ASP A 59 -17.63 8.82 -14.60
C ASP A 59 -18.38 9.09 -15.90
N ALA A 60 -17.84 8.63 -17.03
CA ALA A 60 -18.48 8.78 -18.34
C ALA A 60 -19.78 7.95 -18.44
N LEU A 61 -19.78 6.72 -17.92
CA LEU A 61 -20.98 5.87 -17.88
C LEU A 61 -22.08 6.50 -17.04
N LYS A 62 -21.75 7.00 -15.84
CA LYS A 62 -22.69 7.68 -14.95
C LYS A 62 -23.27 8.93 -15.59
N SER A 63 -22.42 9.73 -16.26
CA SER A 63 -22.85 10.94 -16.96
C SER A 63 -23.74 10.66 -18.17
N ARG A 64 -23.47 9.61 -18.96
CA ARG A 64 -24.19 9.30 -20.20
C ARG A 64 -25.47 8.48 -20.01
N HIS A 65 -25.49 7.61 -19.01
CA HIS A 65 -26.54 6.61 -18.85
C HIS A 65 -27.36 6.77 -17.56
N GLY A 66 -27.11 7.83 -16.79
CA GLY A 66 -27.86 8.13 -15.57
C GLY A 66 -27.49 7.22 -14.40
N GLU A 67 -28.25 7.33 -13.30
CA GLU A 67 -27.97 6.67 -12.02
C GLU A 67 -28.83 5.44 -11.74
N ASP A 68 -29.67 5.02 -12.72
CA ASP A 68 -30.53 3.82 -12.57
C ASP A 68 -29.72 2.52 -12.49
N ILE A 69 -28.47 2.55 -12.96
CA ILE A 69 -27.50 1.46 -12.83
C ILE A 69 -26.57 1.80 -11.65
N PRO A 70 -26.30 0.85 -10.74
CA PRO A 70 -25.41 1.05 -9.61
C PRO A 70 -23.94 1.06 -10.05
N TRP A 71 -23.52 2.10 -10.76
CA TRP A 71 -22.18 2.23 -11.35
C TRP A 71 -21.07 2.14 -10.31
N ASP A 72 -21.27 2.71 -9.13
CA ASP A 72 -20.29 2.70 -8.05
C ASP A 72 -20.05 1.28 -7.52
N GLU A 73 -21.10 0.47 -7.38
CA GLU A 73 -20.97 -0.95 -7.01
C GLU A 73 -20.30 -1.76 -8.12
N LEU A 74 -20.70 -1.51 -9.38
CA LEU A 74 -20.14 -2.19 -10.53
C LEU A 74 -18.66 -1.86 -10.73
N TYR A 75 -18.24 -0.62 -10.47
CA TYR A 75 -16.83 -0.22 -10.43
C TYR A 75 -16.06 -1.11 -9.44
N GLN A 76 -16.55 -1.25 -8.21
CA GLN A 76 -15.86 -2.03 -7.18
C GLN A 76 -15.73 -3.50 -7.58
N VAL A 77 -16.81 -4.09 -8.11
CA VAL A 77 -16.81 -5.49 -8.54
C VAL A 77 -15.86 -5.70 -9.72
N VAL A 78 -15.95 -4.88 -10.78
CA VAL A 78 -15.10 -5.01 -11.97
C VAL A 78 -13.63 -4.77 -11.62
N ALA A 79 -13.31 -3.75 -10.82
CA ALA A 79 -11.94 -3.50 -10.36
C ALA A 79 -11.38 -4.69 -9.57
N THR A 80 -12.19 -5.31 -8.71
CA THR A 80 -11.80 -6.51 -7.97
C THR A 80 -11.53 -7.70 -8.90
N ARG A 81 -12.36 -7.90 -9.94
CA ARG A 81 -12.13 -8.95 -10.96
C ARG A 81 -10.91 -8.66 -11.82
N PHE A 82 -10.66 -7.40 -12.15
CA PHE A 82 -9.47 -6.95 -12.86
C PHE A 82 -8.19 -7.27 -12.08
N HIS A 83 -8.13 -6.91 -10.79
CA HIS A 83 -7.00 -7.25 -9.92
C HIS A 83 -6.81 -8.77 -9.77
N TYR A 84 -7.89 -9.55 -9.71
CA TYR A 84 -7.80 -11.02 -9.71
C TYR A 84 -7.14 -11.55 -10.99
N LEU A 85 -7.46 -11.00 -12.16
CA LEU A 85 -6.84 -11.41 -13.42
C LEU A 85 -5.34 -11.05 -13.48
N GLN A 86 -4.95 -9.88 -12.96
CA GLN A 86 -3.54 -9.53 -12.80
C GLN A 86 -2.82 -10.48 -11.84
N PHE A 87 -3.47 -10.86 -10.73
CA PHE A 87 -2.97 -11.88 -9.82
C PHE A 87 -2.78 -13.22 -10.52
N GLN A 88 -3.76 -13.68 -11.31
CA GLN A 88 -3.67 -14.95 -12.04
C GLN A 88 -2.50 -14.98 -13.02
N GLU A 89 -2.19 -13.85 -13.67
CA GLU A 89 -1.04 -13.75 -14.57
C GLU A 89 0.28 -13.93 -13.82
N ARG A 90 0.45 -13.22 -12.71
CA ARG A 90 1.62 -13.37 -11.82
C ARG A 90 1.71 -14.77 -11.24
N PHE A 91 0.57 -15.34 -10.82
CA PHE A 91 0.46 -16.69 -10.28
C PHE A 91 0.94 -17.73 -11.29
N ARG A 92 0.51 -17.63 -12.56
CA ARG A 92 0.94 -18.56 -13.61
C ARG A 92 2.46 -18.51 -13.83
N ARG A 93 3.05 -17.31 -13.83
CA ARG A 93 4.50 -17.13 -13.96
C ARG A 93 5.25 -17.72 -12.77
N LEU A 94 4.75 -17.52 -11.55
CA LEU A 94 5.33 -18.11 -10.35
C LEU A 94 5.31 -19.64 -10.40
N ILE A 95 4.17 -20.24 -10.75
CA ILE A 95 4.07 -21.69 -10.87
C ILE A 95 5.01 -22.21 -11.98
N ALA A 96 5.13 -21.49 -13.10
CA ALA A 96 6.06 -21.85 -14.17
C ALA A 96 7.53 -21.79 -13.71
N GLU A 97 7.91 -20.76 -12.96
CA GLU A 97 9.27 -20.61 -12.42
C GLU A 97 9.59 -21.68 -11.37
N MET A 98 8.67 -21.94 -10.45
CA MET A 98 8.83 -23.03 -9.47
C MET A 98 8.95 -24.39 -10.16
N ASN A 99 8.14 -24.62 -11.20
CA ASN A 99 8.21 -25.83 -12.00
C ASN A 99 9.60 -25.96 -12.66
N HIS A 100 10.09 -24.88 -13.30
CA HIS A 100 11.43 -24.86 -13.89
C HIS A 100 12.53 -25.22 -12.87
N LEU A 101 12.53 -24.59 -11.70
CA LEU A 101 13.49 -24.87 -10.63
C LEU A 101 13.44 -26.33 -10.14
N ILE A 102 12.24 -26.89 -9.95
CA ILE A 102 12.06 -28.29 -9.58
C ILE A 102 12.66 -29.21 -10.64
N GLN A 103 12.41 -28.93 -11.92
CA GLN A 103 12.93 -29.75 -13.01
C GLN A 103 14.44 -29.68 -13.16
N SER A 104 15.05 -28.51 -12.93
CA SER A 104 16.48 -28.30 -13.14
C SER A 104 17.35 -28.72 -11.96
N GLU A 105 16.87 -28.56 -10.73
CA GLU A 105 17.71 -28.67 -9.52
C GLU A 105 17.34 -29.84 -8.60
N TYR A 106 16.17 -30.43 -8.79
CA TYR A 106 15.67 -31.53 -7.95
C TYR A 106 15.28 -32.76 -8.77
N PRO A 107 16.18 -33.30 -9.62
CA PRO A 107 15.85 -34.40 -10.55
C PRO A 107 15.38 -35.66 -9.82
N ASP A 108 15.96 -35.98 -8.66
CA ASP A 108 15.67 -37.21 -7.91
C ASP A 108 14.30 -37.18 -7.21
N HIS A 109 13.76 -35.99 -6.95
CA HIS A 109 12.48 -35.78 -6.25
C HIS A 109 11.43 -35.05 -7.12
N LYS A 110 11.71 -34.87 -8.41
CA LYS A 110 10.91 -34.07 -9.34
C LYS A 110 9.43 -34.44 -9.33
N ASP A 111 9.10 -35.72 -9.46
CA ASP A 111 7.70 -36.15 -9.55
C ASP A 111 6.92 -35.88 -8.25
N GLN A 112 7.57 -36.04 -7.10
CA GLN A 112 6.99 -35.72 -5.80
C GLN A 112 6.69 -34.22 -5.68
N TYR A 113 7.67 -33.37 -5.99
CA TYR A 113 7.53 -31.92 -5.85
C TYR A 113 6.59 -31.31 -6.89
N LEU A 114 6.59 -31.80 -8.14
CA LEU A 114 5.64 -31.34 -9.17
C LEU A 114 4.21 -31.71 -8.81
N LYS A 115 3.97 -32.92 -8.31
CA LYS A 115 2.63 -33.33 -7.84
C LYS A 115 2.16 -32.48 -6.68
N LEU A 116 3.05 -32.18 -5.72
CA LEU A 116 2.74 -31.31 -4.60
C LEU A 116 2.46 -29.87 -5.07
N LEU A 117 3.28 -29.33 -5.98
CA LEU A 117 3.07 -28.01 -6.57
C LEU A 117 1.70 -27.90 -7.25
N GLU A 118 1.29 -28.92 -8.01
CA GLU A 118 -0.02 -28.95 -8.68
C GLU A 118 -1.19 -28.99 -7.67
N GLN A 119 -1.08 -29.80 -6.61
CA GLN A 119 -2.11 -29.87 -5.57
C GLN A 119 -2.22 -28.55 -4.82
N THR A 120 -1.09 -27.97 -4.44
CA THR A 120 -0.98 -26.68 -3.76
C THR A 120 -1.51 -25.55 -4.63
N SER A 121 -1.17 -25.51 -5.92
CA SER A 121 -1.62 -24.46 -6.84
C SER A 121 -3.15 -24.45 -6.99
N ARG A 122 -3.79 -25.61 -7.10
CA ARG A 122 -5.26 -25.73 -7.17
C ARG A 122 -5.95 -25.21 -5.91
N ARG A 123 -5.40 -25.52 -4.72
CA ARG A 123 -5.92 -25.03 -3.44
C ARG A 123 -5.74 -23.51 -3.30
N ILE A 124 -4.61 -22.98 -3.74
CA ILE A 124 -4.32 -21.54 -3.73
C ILE A 124 -5.30 -20.80 -4.65
N ASP A 125 -5.45 -21.22 -5.91
CA ASP A 125 -6.35 -20.55 -6.84
C ASP A 125 -7.79 -20.52 -6.31
N THR A 126 -8.28 -21.64 -5.76
CA THR A 126 -9.62 -21.71 -5.15
C THR A 126 -9.77 -20.75 -3.97
N THR A 127 -8.78 -20.74 -3.07
CA THR A 127 -8.81 -19.94 -1.84
C THR A 127 -8.71 -18.44 -2.15
N VAL A 128 -7.78 -18.07 -3.02
CA VAL A 128 -7.56 -16.68 -3.44
C VAL A 128 -8.75 -16.17 -4.23
N ARG A 129 -9.28 -16.95 -5.19
CA ARG A 129 -10.51 -16.61 -5.91
C ARG A 129 -11.66 -16.32 -4.94
N ARG A 130 -11.87 -17.18 -3.94
CA ARG A 130 -12.89 -16.94 -2.90
C ARG A 130 -12.64 -15.63 -2.15
N ARG A 131 -11.39 -15.31 -1.79
CA ARG A 131 -11.06 -14.04 -1.10
C ARG A 131 -11.43 -12.83 -1.98
N PHE A 132 -11.04 -12.82 -3.26
CA PHE A 132 -11.43 -11.76 -4.21
C PHE A 132 -12.95 -11.65 -4.38
N PHE A 133 -13.66 -12.78 -4.48
CA PHE A 133 -15.08 -12.77 -4.84
C PHE A 133 -16.01 -12.49 -3.65
N THR A 134 -15.57 -12.75 -2.42
CA THR A 134 -16.36 -12.49 -1.20
C THR A 134 -16.09 -11.13 -0.57
N GLY A 135 -15.23 -10.29 -1.18
CA GLY A 135 -14.82 -9.01 -0.60
C GLY A 135 -14.00 -9.15 0.69
N ARG A 136 -13.53 -10.38 1.01
CA ARG A 136 -12.69 -10.68 2.19
C ARG A 136 -11.20 -10.48 1.93
N ILE A 137 -10.83 -9.84 0.83
CA ILE A 137 -9.53 -9.18 0.77
C ILE A 137 -9.65 -8.02 1.74
N SER A 138 -9.17 -8.23 2.97
CA SER A 138 -8.90 -7.10 3.83
C SER A 138 -8.02 -6.12 3.04
N GLN A 139 -8.16 -4.82 3.30
CA GLN A 139 -7.28 -3.75 2.79
C GLN A 139 -5.78 -3.96 3.17
N SER A 140 -5.42 -5.13 3.69
CA SER A 140 -4.15 -5.48 4.28
C SER A 140 -3.38 -6.60 3.60
N SER A 141 -3.90 -7.18 2.52
CA SER A 141 -3.15 -8.12 1.68
C SER A 141 -3.49 -7.93 0.20
N GLU A 142 -3.27 -6.70 -0.28
CA GLU A 142 -3.45 -6.34 -1.70
C GLU A 142 -2.27 -6.76 -2.57
N PHE A 143 -1.14 -7.16 -1.97
CA PHE A 143 0.07 -7.49 -2.70
C PHE A 143 0.20 -8.98 -2.99
N PHE A 144 0.69 -9.29 -4.19
CA PHE A 144 0.80 -10.65 -4.71
C PHE A 144 1.52 -11.63 -3.76
N ARG A 145 2.65 -11.21 -3.16
CA ARG A 145 3.42 -12.04 -2.22
C ARG A 145 2.56 -12.43 -1.04
N ASP A 146 2.03 -11.44 -0.32
CA ASP A 146 1.36 -11.63 0.95
C ASP A 146 0.12 -12.53 0.78
N LEU A 147 -0.60 -12.34 -0.32
CA LEU A 147 -1.76 -13.15 -0.67
C LEU A 147 -1.37 -14.59 -1.03
N PHE A 148 -0.27 -14.79 -1.76
CA PHE A 148 0.22 -16.11 -2.11
C PHE A 148 0.87 -16.82 -0.92
N SER A 149 1.84 -16.21 -0.24
CA SER A 149 2.62 -16.81 0.85
C SER A 149 1.72 -17.30 1.98
N SER A 150 0.74 -16.48 2.39
CA SER A 150 -0.19 -16.86 3.46
C SER A 150 -0.89 -18.17 3.14
N VAL A 151 -1.41 -18.31 1.92
CA VAL A 151 -2.10 -19.56 1.53
C VAL A 151 -1.11 -20.68 1.25
N TYR A 152 0.05 -20.38 0.65
CA TYR A 152 1.05 -21.37 0.27
C TYR A 152 1.62 -22.10 1.48
N LEU A 153 2.03 -21.37 2.52
CA LEU A 153 2.58 -21.97 3.74
C LEU A 153 1.53 -22.82 4.48
N ASP A 154 0.27 -22.36 4.52
CA ASP A 154 -0.84 -23.06 5.17
C ASP A 154 -1.20 -24.40 4.49
N VAL A 155 -0.93 -24.54 3.18
CA VAL A 155 -1.31 -25.76 2.42
C VAL A 155 -0.16 -26.75 2.26
N LEU A 156 1.08 -26.37 2.58
CA LEU A 156 2.22 -27.28 2.54
C LEU A 156 2.10 -28.35 3.65
N PRO A 157 2.58 -29.58 3.41
CA PRO A 157 2.55 -30.66 4.40
C PRO A 157 3.53 -30.36 5.53
N ALA A 158 3.01 -30.00 6.71
CA ALA A 158 3.82 -29.69 7.90
C ALA A 158 4.38 -30.96 8.58
N ASP A 159 3.84 -32.12 8.23
CA ASP A 159 4.21 -33.44 8.72
C ASP A 159 5.53 -33.98 8.13
N ASP A 160 5.91 -33.53 6.92
CA ASP A 160 7.21 -33.81 6.33
C ASP A 160 8.06 -32.53 6.28
N ARG A 161 8.84 -32.31 7.34
CA ARG A 161 9.69 -31.12 7.48
C ARG A 161 10.71 -30.98 6.34
N SER A 162 11.24 -32.09 5.82
CA SER A 162 12.22 -32.04 4.73
C SER A 162 11.57 -31.53 3.45
N VAL A 163 10.38 -32.02 3.11
CA VAL A 163 9.63 -31.56 1.93
C VAL A 163 9.16 -30.12 2.11
N TYR A 164 8.67 -29.78 3.29
CA TYR A 164 8.24 -28.42 3.63
C TYR A 164 9.37 -27.41 3.40
N ASP A 165 10.54 -27.62 4.03
CA ASP A 165 11.67 -26.70 3.96
C ASP A 165 12.17 -26.54 2.50
N GLN A 166 12.19 -27.61 1.70
CA GLN A 166 12.57 -27.54 0.29
C GLN A 166 11.56 -26.77 -0.56
N MET A 167 10.26 -27.00 -0.36
CA MET A 167 9.20 -26.29 -1.09
C MET A 167 9.18 -24.80 -0.74
N VAL A 168 9.47 -24.43 0.51
CA VAL A 168 9.66 -23.03 0.92
C VAL A 168 10.88 -22.44 0.22
N ALA A 169 12.02 -23.13 0.20
CA ALA A 169 13.22 -22.67 -0.48
C ALA A 169 13.02 -22.46 -2.00
N ILE A 170 12.30 -23.37 -2.67
CA ILE A 170 11.94 -23.25 -4.09
C ILE A 170 11.07 -22.00 -4.30
N TYR A 171 10.06 -21.80 -3.45
CA TYR A 171 9.19 -20.64 -3.50
C TYR A 171 9.96 -19.33 -3.33
N ASP A 172 10.80 -19.21 -2.31
CA ASP A 172 11.58 -18.00 -2.01
C ASP A 172 12.50 -17.59 -3.18
N ARG A 173 13.02 -18.58 -3.90
CA ARG A 173 13.82 -18.35 -5.11
C ARG A 173 12.97 -17.96 -6.32
N ALA A 174 11.81 -18.57 -6.50
CA ALA A 174 10.92 -18.31 -7.62
C ALA A 174 10.17 -16.97 -7.52
N ILE A 175 9.83 -16.52 -6.31
CA ILE A 175 9.02 -15.31 -6.11
C ILE A 175 9.78 -14.04 -6.50
N THR A 176 11.09 -13.99 -6.23
CA THR A 176 11.93 -12.82 -6.47
C THR A 176 11.96 -12.36 -7.93
N PRO A 177 12.23 -13.21 -8.94
CA PRO A 177 12.21 -12.81 -10.34
C PRO A 177 10.80 -12.40 -10.82
N VAL A 178 9.75 -13.11 -10.41
CA VAL A 178 8.36 -12.81 -10.78
C VAL A 178 7.93 -11.42 -10.31
N GLU A 179 8.45 -11.00 -9.16
CA GLU A 179 8.11 -9.72 -8.54
C GLU A 179 8.94 -8.55 -9.06
N ASN A 180 10.13 -8.82 -9.56
CA ASN A 180 11.03 -7.82 -10.12
C ASN A 180 10.91 -7.70 -11.65
N GLN A 181 9.92 -8.35 -12.26
CA GLN A 181 9.62 -8.23 -13.68
C GLN A 181 8.37 -7.37 -13.89
N LEU A 182 8.47 -6.43 -14.83
CA LEU A 182 7.32 -5.71 -15.35
C LEU A 182 6.49 -6.65 -16.22
N ILE A 183 5.19 -6.69 -15.94
CA ILE A 183 4.21 -7.41 -16.75
C ILE A 183 3.39 -6.36 -17.46
N GLN A 184 3.42 -6.40 -18.80
CA GLN A 184 2.52 -5.59 -19.59
C GLN A 184 1.14 -6.24 -19.58
N PHE A 185 0.13 -5.43 -19.28
CA PHE A 185 -1.25 -5.83 -19.31
C PHE A 185 -1.98 -5.00 -20.37
N ASP A 186 -2.84 -5.66 -21.13
CA ASP A 186 -3.80 -5.00 -22.01
C ASP A 186 -5.03 -4.63 -21.18
N PHE A 187 -5.27 -3.34 -21.01
CA PHE A 187 -6.35 -2.84 -20.16
C PHE A 187 -7.72 -3.30 -20.65
N ARG A 188 -7.99 -3.24 -21.96
CA ARG A 188 -9.27 -3.66 -22.54
C ARG A 188 -9.48 -5.15 -22.47
N ASP A 189 -8.46 -5.96 -22.75
CA ASP A 189 -8.57 -7.42 -22.56
C ASP A 189 -8.96 -7.74 -21.12
N LEU A 190 -8.25 -7.15 -20.15
CA LEU A 190 -8.50 -7.39 -18.74
C LEU A 190 -9.88 -6.92 -18.30
N VAL A 191 -10.34 -5.74 -18.72
CA VAL A 191 -11.69 -5.26 -18.41
C VAL A 191 -12.75 -6.18 -19.04
N SER A 192 -12.59 -6.56 -20.31
CA SER A 192 -13.51 -7.46 -21.01
C SER A 192 -13.65 -8.82 -20.32
N ARG A 193 -12.51 -9.39 -19.88
CA ARG A 193 -12.47 -10.63 -19.10
C ARG A 193 -13.03 -10.45 -17.69
N ALA A 194 -12.76 -9.31 -17.05
CA ALA A 194 -13.27 -8.99 -15.72
C ALA A 194 -14.80 -8.92 -15.72
N LEU A 195 -15.40 -8.29 -16.75
CA LEU A 195 -16.85 -8.27 -16.96
C LEU A 195 -17.44 -9.68 -17.13
N GLY A 196 -16.69 -10.59 -17.76
CA GLY A 196 -17.08 -12.01 -17.87
C GLY A 196 -17.02 -12.79 -16.55
N LEU A 197 -16.45 -12.21 -15.49
CA LEU A 197 -16.39 -12.78 -14.14
C LEU A 197 -17.35 -12.09 -13.15
N VAL A 198 -18.21 -11.18 -13.64
CA VAL A 198 -19.26 -10.55 -12.85
C VAL A 198 -20.52 -11.40 -12.98
N ASP A 199 -20.99 -11.91 -11.84
CA ASP A 199 -22.22 -12.70 -11.77
C ASP A 199 -23.44 -11.80 -12.05
N ASP A 200 -24.42 -12.32 -12.79
CA ASP A 200 -25.71 -11.66 -13.09
C ASP A 200 -25.62 -10.28 -13.79
N LEU A 201 -24.50 -9.98 -14.47
CA LEU A 201 -24.37 -8.74 -15.25
C LEU A 201 -25.24 -8.81 -16.53
N ALA A 202 -26.20 -7.88 -16.66
CA ALA A 202 -27.03 -7.78 -17.86
C ALA A 202 -26.19 -7.51 -19.12
N ASP A 203 -26.50 -8.22 -20.21
CA ASP A 203 -25.81 -8.08 -21.50
C ASP A 203 -25.86 -6.64 -22.05
N THR A 204 -26.96 -5.92 -21.79
CA THR A 204 -27.11 -4.51 -22.13
C THR A 204 -26.07 -3.65 -21.41
N THR A 205 -25.95 -3.78 -20.08
CA THR A 205 -24.96 -3.06 -19.27
C THR A 205 -23.54 -3.41 -19.69
N ARG A 206 -23.25 -4.70 -19.94
CA ARG A 206 -21.94 -5.15 -20.45
C ARG A 206 -21.59 -4.46 -21.77
N THR A 207 -22.55 -4.37 -22.68
CA THR A 207 -22.38 -3.73 -23.99
C THR A 207 -22.11 -2.22 -23.83
N LEU A 208 -22.81 -1.54 -22.92
CA LEU A 208 -22.56 -0.12 -22.62
C LEU A 208 -21.13 0.12 -22.13
N ILE A 209 -20.65 -0.69 -21.19
CA ILE A 209 -19.29 -0.57 -20.65
C ILE A 209 -18.24 -0.78 -21.75
N LEU A 210 -18.41 -1.83 -22.56
CA LEU A 210 -17.46 -2.14 -23.64
C LEU A 210 -17.45 -1.06 -24.74
N HIS A 211 -18.62 -0.49 -25.06
CA HIS A 211 -18.71 0.62 -26.01
C HIS A 211 -17.97 1.86 -25.49
N ASP A 212 -18.22 2.25 -24.24
CA ASP A 212 -17.61 3.45 -23.65
C ASP A 212 -16.11 3.28 -23.41
N LEU A 213 -15.66 2.05 -23.12
CA LEU A 213 -14.26 1.69 -22.96
C LEU A 213 -13.42 2.04 -24.19
N GLU A 214 -13.94 1.87 -25.41
CA GLU A 214 -13.22 2.22 -26.64
C GLU A 214 -12.83 3.70 -26.68
N GLY A 215 -13.72 4.58 -26.20
CA GLY A 215 -13.45 6.01 -26.09
C GLY A 215 -12.40 6.34 -25.03
N ILE A 216 -12.38 5.59 -23.92
CA ILE A 216 -11.42 5.79 -22.82
C ILE A 216 -10.02 5.33 -23.20
N GLU A 217 -9.87 4.25 -23.98
CA GLU A 217 -8.56 3.81 -24.46
C GLU A 217 -7.88 4.87 -25.34
N ALA A 218 -8.66 5.56 -26.16
CA ALA A 218 -8.16 6.62 -27.03
C ALA A 218 -7.68 7.87 -26.27
N ILE A 219 -7.99 8.00 -24.96
CA ILE A 219 -7.49 9.09 -24.15
C ILE A 219 -5.99 8.89 -23.89
N ASP A 220 -5.18 9.79 -24.44
CA ASP A 220 -3.76 9.90 -24.08
C ASP A 220 -3.63 10.45 -22.65
N LEU A 221 -3.06 9.60 -21.79
CA LEU A 221 -2.72 9.87 -20.39
C LEU A 221 -1.21 10.06 -20.19
N THR A 222 -0.45 10.31 -21.26
CA THR A 222 0.96 10.68 -21.16
C THR A 222 1.08 11.94 -20.30
N PRO A 223 1.83 11.90 -19.18
CA PRO A 223 1.95 13.05 -18.30
C PRO A 223 2.61 14.25 -18.99
N ALA A 224 2.00 15.43 -18.86
CA ALA A 224 2.56 16.68 -19.35
C ALA A 224 3.84 17.07 -18.60
N ASP A 225 3.93 16.65 -17.34
CA ASP A 225 5.12 16.72 -16.49
C ASP A 225 5.03 15.64 -15.40
N TYR A 226 6.16 15.37 -14.73
CA TYR A 226 6.22 14.42 -13.64
C TYR A 226 7.24 14.82 -12.57
N ILE A 227 6.96 14.50 -11.31
CA ILE A 227 7.88 14.69 -10.19
C ILE A 227 8.01 13.39 -9.39
N GLY A 228 9.25 13.05 -9.04
CA GLY A 228 9.62 11.97 -8.15
C GLY A 228 9.98 12.45 -6.75
N THR A 229 9.57 11.69 -5.74
CA THR A 229 9.87 11.93 -4.33
C THR A 229 10.05 10.61 -3.58
N GLY A 230 10.18 10.69 -2.26
CA GLY A 230 10.27 9.53 -1.38
C GLY A 230 11.69 9.18 -0.93
N TYR A 231 11.77 8.11 -0.16
CA TYR A 231 13.01 7.56 0.41
C TYR A 231 14.02 7.19 -0.68
N GLY A 232 13.57 6.46 -1.70
CA GLY A 232 14.38 5.94 -2.79
C GLY A 232 14.55 6.90 -3.97
N ARG A 233 14.06 8.15 -3.88
CA ARG A 233 13.94 9.08 -5.03
C ARG A 233 15.19 9.26 -5.89
N GLN A 234 16.39 9.10 -5.31
CA GLN A 234 17.66 9.20 -6.04
C GLN A 234 17.89 8.04 -7.03
N LEU A 235 17.11 6.96 -6.90
CA LEU A 235 17.13 5.78 -7.76
C LEU A 235 16.07 5.87 -8.87
N LEU A 236 15.23 6.91 -8.87
CA LEU A 236 14.31 7.14 -9.97
C LEU A 236 15.11 7.57 -11.21
N PRO A 237 14.77 7.07 -12.41
CA PRO A 237 15.43 7.45 -13.66
C PRO A 237 14.98 8.85 -14.15
N PHE A 238 14.84 9.80 -13.23
CA PHE A 238 14.34 11.15 -13.48
C PHE A 238 15.49 12.16 -13.46
N LYS A 239 15.32 13.27 -14.18
CA LYS A 239 16.25 14.40 -14.11
C LYS A 239 16.21 15.03 -12.72
N GLU A 240 17.32 15.63 -12.27
CA GLU A 240 17.43 16.24 -10.94
C GLU A 240 16.33 17.28 -10.66
N GLU A 241 15.99 18.09 -11.66
CA GLU A 241 14.89 19.06 -11.57
C GLU A 241 13.51 18.44 -11.35
N HIS A 242 13.34 17.16 -11.69
CA HIS A 242 12.12 16.39 -11.48
C HIS A 242 12.13 15.63 -10.14
N ILE A 243 13.18 15.79 -9.31
CA ILE A 243 13.26 15.20 -7.98
C ILE A 243 12.97 16.25 -6.91
N LYS A 244 12.04 15.95 -6.01
CA LYS A 244 11.71 16.80 -4.85
C LYS A 244 11.88 16.02 -3.55
N SER A 245 12.12 16.74 -2.46
CA SER A 245 12.21 16.10 -1.15
C SER A 245 10.82 15.65 -0.67
N GLU A 246 10.79 14.53 0.05
CA GLU A 246 9.56 13.98 0.62
C GLU A 246 8.91 14.93 1.63
N ILE A 247 9.72 15.71 2.34
CA ILE A 247 9.25 16.76 3.27
C ILE A 247 8.41 17.79 2.53
N LEU A 248 8.90 18.31 1.38
CA LEU A 248 8.15 19.29 0.59
C LEU A 248 6.88 18.67 0.02
N CYS A 249 6.96 17.44 -0.49
CA CYS A 249 5.84 16.75 -1.10
C CYS A 249 4.75 16.41 -0.08
N HIS A 250 5.07 15.84 1.08
CA HIS A 250 4.08 15.56 2.12
C HIS A 250 3.43 16.84 2.66
N ALA A 251 4.20 17.91 2.86
CA ALA A 251 3.67 19.22 3.23
C ALA A 251 2.66 19.74 2.21
N MET A 252 3.05 19.75 0.93
CA MET A 252 2.20 20.23 -0.16
C MET A 252 0.95 19.36 -0.31
N GLY A 253 1.10 18.03 -0.31
CA GLY A 253 -0.03 17.10 -0.45
C GLY A 253 -1.01 17.21 0.71
N ALA A 254 -0.51 17.25 1.95
CA ALA A 254 -1.34 17.41 3.14
C ALA A 254 -2.10 18.74 3.14
N HIS A 255 -1.42 19.84 2.81
CA HIS A 255 -2.05 21.16 2.71
C HIS A 255 -3.05 21.23 1.56
N TYR A 256 -2.73 20.63 0.41
CA TYR A 256 -3.65 20.61 -0.73
C TYR A 256 -4.94 19.87 -0.39
N PHE A 257 -4.83 18.69 0.22
CA PHE A 257 -5.98 17.88 0.61
C PHE A 257 -6.75 18.50 1.79
N PHE A 258 -6.04 19.15 2.71
CA PHE A 258 -6.59 19.82 3.88
C PHE A 258 -6.04 21.26 3.97
N PRO A 259 -6.69 22.26 3.33
CA PRO A 259 -6.17 23.63 3.16
C PRO A 259 -5.79 24.39 4.44
N LYS A 260 -6.35 23.98 5.59
CA LYS A 260 -6.09 24.59 6.89
C LYS A 260 -4.96 23.93 7.67
N THR A 261 -4.35 22.89 7.13
CA THR A 261 -3.16 22.23 7.71
C THR A 261 -2.08 23.25 7.99
N ARG A 262 -1.54 23.26 9.22
CA ARG A 262 -0.32 23.99 9.60
C ARG A 262 0.74 23.11 10.22
N THR A 263 0.34 21.94 10.72
CA THR A 263 1.27 20.94 11.23
C THR A 263 0.98 19.60 10.56
N VAL A 264 2.00 18.95 10.03
CA VAL A 264 1.93 17.61 9.44
C VAL A 264 2.78 16.67 10.27
N LEU A 265 2.22 15.53 10.66
CA LEU A 265 3.00 14.37 11.11
C LEU A 265 2.87 13.30 10.04
N ASP A 266 3.98 12.90 9.44
CA ASP A 266 4.07 11.76 8.54
C ASP A 266 4.78 10.63 9.28
N ILE A 267 4.16 9.46 9.39
CA ILE A 267 4.83 8.24 9.86
C ILE A 267 4.87 7.25 8.69
N GLY A 268 6.03 7.20 8.05
CA GLY A 268 6.34 6.35 6.91
C GLY A 268 6.83 4.96 7.31
N GLY A 269 7.44 4.27 6.36
CA GLY A 269 8.00 2.93 6.59
C GLY A 269 9.28 2.95 7.42
N GLN A 270 10.18 3.90 7.16
CA GLN A 270 11.51 3.96 7.78
C GLN A 270 11.81 5.24 8.55
N ASP A 271 11.03 6.30 8.32
CA ASP A 271 11.19 7.57 9.02
C ASP A 271 9.83 8.19 9.35
N THR A 272 9.89 9.16 10.25
CA THR A 272 8.80 9.97 10.77
C THR A 272 9.20 11.42 10.61
N LYS A 273 8.30 12.24 10.07
CA LYS A 273 8.53 13.66 9.78
C LYS A 273 7.49 14.50 10.50
N ALA A 274 7.94 15.48 11.26
CA ALA A 274 7.10 16.53 11.81
C ALA A 274 7.40 17.82 11.05
N ILE A 275 6.40 18.35 10.35
CA ILE A 275 6.56 19.44 9.38
C ILE A 275 5.61 20.57 9.74
N GLN A 276 6.13 21.79 9.81
CA GLN A 276 5.32 22.99 9.94
C GLN A 276 5.17 23.64 8.57
N VAL A 277 3.94 24.02 8.23
CA VAL A 277 3.62 24.62 6.94
C VAL A 277 2.95 25.98 7.14
N ASP A 278 3.22 26.90 6.22
CA ASP A 278 2.54 28.19 6.16
C ASP A 278 1.14 28.09 5.54
N GLU A 279 0.52 29.24 5.25
CA GLU A 279 -0.79 29.32 4.64
C GLU A 279 -0.86 28.90 3.17
N ASN A 280 0.27 28.74 2.51
CA ASN A 280 0.39 28.32 1.12
C ASN A 280 0.89 26.87 0.99
N GLY A 281 1.03 26.16 2.12
CA GLY A 281 1.56 24.80 2.17
C GLY A 281 3.07 24.71 2.00
N LEU A 282 3.80 25.83 2.15
CA LEU A 282 5.26 25.85 2.11
C LEU A 282 5.84 25.49 3.47
N VAL A 283 6.91 24.73 3.47
CA VAL A 283 7.58 24.25 4.68
C VAL A 283 8.31 25.42 5.36
N THR A 284 7.99 25.66 6.63
CA THR A 284 8.62 26.70 7.46
C THR A 284 9.66 26.13 8.42
N SER A 285 9.39 24.95 8.97
CA SER A 285 10.34 24.16 9.75
C SER A 285 10.00 22.68 9.65
N PHE A 286 10.99 21.82 9.88
CA PHE A 286 10.73 20.39 9.98
C PHE A 286 11.72 19.73 10.95
N GLN A 287 11.31 18.57 11.45
CA GLN A 287 12.15 17.62 12.15
C GLN A 287 11.89 16.23 11.57
N MET A 288 12.94 15.44 11.43
CA MET A 288 12.87 14.06 10.96
C MET A 288 13.75 13.21 11.88
N ASN A 289 13.33 11.99 12.18
CA ASN A 289 14.24 11.05 12.84
C ASN A 289 15.33 10.58 11.87
N ASP A 290 16.43 10.08 12.42
CA ASP A 290 17.39 9.31 11.63
C ASP A 290 16.69 8.11 10.99
N ARG A 291 17.23 7.60 9.87
CA ARG A 291 16.72 6.44 9.09
C ARG A 291 16.76 5.13 9.88
N CYS A 292 16.06 5.10 11.00
CA CYS A 292 15.98 4.04 11.96
C CYS A 292 14.53 3.58 11.97
N ALA A 293 14.31 2.29 11.73
CA ALA A 293 12.98 1.67 11.76
C ALA A 293 12.24 1.90 13.10
N ALA A 294 12.98 2.24 14.16
CA ALA A 294 12.45 2.58 15.46
C ALA A 294 11.44 3.73 15.37
N GLY A 295 10.19 3.44 15.71
CA GLY A 295 9.13 4.45 15.68
C GLY A 295 8.34 4.56 14.38
N CYS A 296 8.50 3.64 13.41
CA CYS A 296 7.94 3.75 12.07
C CYS A 296 7.19 2.48 11.63
N GLY A 297 6.64 2.44 10.41
CA GLY A 297 5.91 1.27 9.90
C GLY A 297 6.71 -0.04 9.89
N ARG A 298 8.03 0.01 9.68
CA ARG A 298 8.91 -1.18 9.76
C ARG A 298 9.01 -1.77 11.17
N TYR A 299 8.85 -0.95 12.21
CA TYR A 299 8.74 -1.46 13.58
C TYR A 299 7.47 -2.30 13.74
N LEU A 300 6.32 -1.79 13.28
CA LEU A 300 5.07 -2.55 13.28
C LEU A 300 5.19 -3.84 12.46
N GLY A 301 5.83 -3.78 11.29
CA GLY A 301 6.16 -4.96 10.48
C GLY A 301 6.86 -6.05 11.29
N TYR A 302 7.95 -5.69 11.96
CA TYR A 302 8.73 -6.63 12.76
C TYR A 302 7.93 -7.21 13.94
N ILE A 303 7.12 -6.41 14.62
CA ILE A 303 6.24 -6.90 15.70
C ILE A 303 5.19 -7.89 15.16
N ALA A 304 4.65 -7.63 13.97
CA ALA A 304 3.71 -8.53 13.31
C ALA A 304 4.36 -9.89 13.03
N ASP A 305 5.58 -9.88 12.46
CA ASP A 305 6.36 -11.08 12.18
C ASP A 305 6.64 -11.88 13.47
N GLU A 306 7.06 -11.22 14.53
CA GLU A 306 7.33 -11.87 15.84
C GLU A 306 6.07 -12.47 16.49
N MET A 307 4.89 -11.88 16.23
CA MET A 307 3.61 -12.39 16.72
C MET A 307 2.95 -13.41 15.77
N ASN A 308 3.54 -13.64 14.59
CA ASN A 308 2.99 -14.43 13.50
C ASN A 308 1.57 -14.00 13.09
N ILE A 309 1.36 -12.69 12.94
CA ILE A 309 0.12 -12.06 12.47
C ILE A 309 0.44 -11.01 11.41
N SER A 310 -0.58 -10.52 10.69
CA SER A 310 -0.38 -9.44 9.73
C SER A 310 -0.31 -8.06 10.41
N VAL A 311 0.39 -7.11 9.78
CA VAL A 311 0.51 -5.72 10.26
C VAL A 311 -0.85 -5.06 10.48
N SER A 312 -1.87 -5.44 9.71
CA SER A 312 -3.23 -4.92 9.87
C SER A 312 -3.98 -5.43 11.08
N GLU A 313 -3.61 -6.60 11.59
CA GLU A 313 -4.25 -7.17 12.77
C GLU A 313 -3.75 -6.49 14.05
N LEU A 314 -2.55 -5.91 14.01
CA LEU A 314 -1.94 -5.23 15.17
C LEU A 314 -2.81 -4.12 15.75
N GLY A 315 -3.38 -3.26 14.89
CA GLY A 315 -4.19 -2.13 15.31
C GLY A 315 -5.48 -2.55 16.03
N PRO A 316 -6.34 -3.35 15.38
CA PRO A 316 -7.55 -3.89 16.01
C PRO A 316 -7.26 -4.66 17.32
N LEU A 317 -6.26 -5.55 17.34
CA LEU A 317 -5.90 -6.28 18.55
C LEU A 317 -5.44 -5.36 19.68
N ALA A 318 -4.67 -4.31 19.38
CA ALA A 318 -4.27 -3.33 20.40
C ALA A 318 -5.46 -2.57 21.01
N MET A 319 -6.55 -2.40 20.26
CA MET A 319 -7.76 -1.71 20.74
C MET A 319 -8.61 -2.57 21.69
N GLU A 320 -8.35 -3.87 21.76
CA GLU A 320 -9.01 -4.82 22.66
C GLU A 320 -8.29 -4.95 24.03
N ALA A 321 -7.24 -4.16 24.26
CA ALA A 321 -6.45 -4.21 25.48
C ALA A 321 -7.24 -3.78 26.72
N ASP A 322 -7.02 -4.49 27.82
CA ASP A 322 -7.53 -4.12 29.15
C ASP A 322 -6.70 -2.98 29.75
N TYR A 323 -5.39 -2.98 29.49
CA TYR A 323 -4.44 -1.96 29.92
C TYR A 323 -3.21 -1.91 29.00
N GLU A 324 -2.37 -0.90 29.17
CA GLU A 324 -1.17 -0.69 28.37
C GLU A 324 0.05 -1.29 29.09
N SER A 325 0.67 -2.32 28.52
CA SER A 325 1.92 -2.86 29.10
C SER A 325 3.03 -1.79 29.04
N ASN A 326 3.89 -1.77 30.06
CA ASN A 326 4.95 -0.77 30.17
C ASN A 326 6.14 -1.07 29.26
N ILE A 327 6.07 -0.61 28.01
CA ILE A 327 7.15 -0.79 27.04
C ILE A 327 8.23 0.26 27.20
N CYS A 328 9.47 -0.18 27.39
CA CYS A 328 10.64 0.69 27.49
C CYS A 328 11.37 0.85 26.14
N SER A 329 11.25 -0.13 25.23
CA SER A 329 12.06 -0.18 24.01
C SER A 329 11.30 0.29 22.77
N THR A 330 11.76 1.41 22.17
CA THR A 330 11.30 1.83 20.83
C THR A 330 12.20 1.34 19.69
N CYS A 331 13.38 0.81 20.02
CA CYS A 331 14.28 0.18 19.04
C CYS A 331 13.70 -1.15 18.58
N THR A 332 13.58 -1.37 17.27
CA THR A 332 13.02 -2.60 16.69
C THR A 332 13.69 -3.86 17.23
N VAL A 333 15.02 -3.86 17.38
CA VAL A 333 15.79 -5.02 17.89
C VAL A 333 15.41 -5.37 19.32
N PHE A 334 15.32 -4.36 20.20
CA PHE A 334 15.02 -4.58 21.62
C PHE A 334 13.53 -4.83 21.85
N ALA A 335 12.66 -4.22 21.04
CA ALA A 335 11.22 -4.42 21.15
C ALA A 335 10.80 -5.87 20.89
N GLY A 336 11.47 -6.60 19.98
CA GLY A 336 11.20 -8.04 19.80
C GLY A 336 11.60 -8.87 21.02
N ALA A 337 12.72 -8.53 21.67
CA ALA A 337 13.14 -9.21 22.89
C ALA A 337 12.16 -8.94 24.05
N GLU A 338 11.79 -7.68 24.26
CA GLU A 338 10.83 -7.26 25.28
C GLU A 338 9.44 -7.88 25.02
N LEU A 339 9.00 -7.91 23.76
CA LEU A 339 7.78 -8.61 23.35
C LEU A 339 7.81 -10.10 23.76
N ARG A 340 8.87 -10.83 23.41
CA ARG A 340 9.01 -12.25 23.76
C ARG A 340 9.04 -12.48 25.27
N GLU A 341 9.67 -11.56 26.01
CA GLU A 341 9.68 -11.60 27.48
C GLU A 341 8.26 -11.49 28.04
N TYR A 342 7.48 -10.49 27.63
CA TYR A 342 6.09 -10.34 28.06
C TYR A 342 5.21 -11.55 27.69
N LEU A 343 5.37 -12.08 26.48
CA LEU A 343 4.66 -13.29 26.05
C LEU A 343 5.00 -14.50 26.95
N ASN A 344 6.28 -14.66 27.30
CA ASN A 344 6.72 -15.73 28.20
C ASN A 344 6.19 -15.57 29.64
N LEU A 345 5.96 -14.33 30.07
CA LEU A 345 5.34 -14.02 31.37
C LEU A 345 3.81 -14.21 31.36
N GLY A 346 3.22 -14.58 30.22
CA GLY A 346 1.79 -14.82 30.08
C GLY A 346 0.95 -13.55 29.91
N GLU A 347 1.58 -12.43 29.57
CA GLU A 347 0.89 -11.18 29.27
C GLU A 347 0.03 -11.34 28.00
N LYS A 348 -1.16 -10.73 28.00
CA LYS A 348 -2.06 -10.74 26.84
C LYS A 348 -1.44 -9.96 25.67
N LYS A 349 -1.60 -10.50 24.44
CA LYS A 349 -1.07 -9.87 23.22
C LYS A 349 -1.60 -8.45 23.04
N GLU A 350 -2.88 -8.26 23.32
CA GLU A 350 -3.62 -7.01 23.20
C GLU A 350 -2.96 -5.91 24.05
N ASN A 351 -2.66 -6.21 25.32
CA ASN A 351 -2.02 -5.27 26.26
C ASN A 351 -0.60 -4.88 25.81
N ILE A 352 0.18 -5.87 25.36
CA ILE A 352 1.53 -5.63 24.84
C ILE A 352 1.45 -4.73 23.62
N LEU A 353 0.55 -5.03 22.68
CA LEU A 353 0.35 -4.22 21.48
C LEU A 353 -0.07 -2.79 21.82
N ALA A 354 -0.98 -2.58 22.77
CA ALA A 354 -1.36 -1.24 23.21
C ALA A 354 -0.14 -0.45 23.74
N GLY A 355 0.67 -1.08 24.59
CA GLY A 355 1.93 -0.50 25.09
C GLY A 355 2.92 -0.16 23.97
N LEU A 356 3.10 -1.08 23.02
CA LEU A 356 4.00 -0.88 21.87
C LEU A 356 3.52 0.30 21.03
N HIS A 357 2.22 0.35 20.66
CA HIS A 357 1.61 1.45 19.89
C HIS A 357 1.75 2.80 20.58
N LYS A 358 1.51 2.86 21.89
CA LYS A 358 1.72 4.08 22.68
C LYS A 358 3.17 4.57 22.59
N ALA A 359 4.15 3.67 22.73
CA ALA A 359 5.57 4.03 22.70
C ALA A 359 6.00 4.63 21.34
N ILE A 360 5.48 4.09 20.23
CA ILE A 360 5.73 4.62 18.87
C ILE A 360 5.21 6.05 18.74
N VAL A 361 3.98 6.30 19.20
CA VAL A 361 3.35 7.63 19.09
C VAL A 361 4.02 8.64 20.01
N GLN A 362 4.38 8.27 21.24
CA GLN A 362 5.13 9.14 22.15
C GLN A 362 6.44 9.63 21.53
N ARG A 363 7.17 8.73 20.84
CA ARG A 363 8.39 9.10 20.10
C ARG A 363 8.11 10.08 18.96
N ALA A 364 7.03 9.85 18.19
CA ALA A 364 6.61 10.77 17.14
C ALA A 364 6.24 12.16 17.70
N PHE A 365 5.57 12.21 18.86
CA PHE A 365 5.21 13.46 19.54
C PHE A 365 6.42 14.21 20.10
N ALA A 366 7.45 13.49 20.57
CA ALA A 366 8.71 14.12 20.96
C ALA A 366 9.39 14.82 19.77
N LEU A 367 9.31 14.26 18.56
CA LEU A 367 9.78 14.90 17.33
C LEU A 367 8.91 16.11 16.97
N LEU A 368 7.59 15.95 17.06
CA LEU A 368 6.60 17.00 16.80
C LEU A 368 6.82 18.23 17.68
N ALA A 369 7.03 18.03 18.97
CA ALA A 369 7.32 19.09 19.93
C ALA A 369 8.58 19.88 19.52
N ARG A 370 9.66 19.19 19.11
CA ARG A 370 10.90 19.85 18.62
C ARG A 370 10.70 20.63 17.33
N SER A 371 9.73 20.26 16.49
CA SER A 371 9.45 20.97 15.23
C SER A 371 8.70 22.30 15.42
N GLY A 372 8.06 22.49 16.58
CA GLY A 372 7.20 23.64 16.87
C GLY A 372 5.85 23.30 17.51
N GLY A 373 5.57 22.02 17.77
CA GLY A 373 4.31 21.54 18.33
C GLY A 373 3.18 21.46 17.31
N VAL A 374 1.94 21.38 17.80
CA VAL A 374 0.73 21.41 16.97
C VAL A 374 0.18 22.84 16.92
N ARG A 375 -0.10 23.33 15.72
CA ARG A 375 -0.75 24.63 15.48
C ARG A 375 -1.92 24.46 14.51
N ASN A 376 -3.01 25.20 14.75
CA ASN A 376 -4.23 25.18 13.94
C ASN A 376 -4.72 23.75 13.68
N GLU A 377 -4.79 23.34 12.42
CA GLU A 377 -5.15 21.96 12.08
C GLU A 377 -3.90 21.09 11.92
N PHE A 378 -4.00 19.91 12.52
CA PHE A 378 -2.98 18.89 12.55
C PHE A 378 -3.32 17.79 11.56
N THR A 379 -2.44 17.49 10.61
CA THR A 379 -2.69 16.47 9.59
C THR A 379 -1.76 15.29 9.77
N PHE A 380 -2.35 14.11 9.96
CA PHE A 380 -1.62 12.85 10.12
C PHE A 380 -1.59 12.07 8.79
N THR A 381 -0.39 11.84 8.27
CA THR A 381 -0.12 11.24 6.96
C THR A 381 0.80 10.02 7.05
N GLY A 382 1.03 9.36 5.91
CA GLY A 382 1.88 8.18 5.81
C GLY A 382 1.10 6.88 5.91
N GLY A 383 1.79 5.76 5.68
CA GLY A 383 1.15 4.43 5.67
C GLY A 383 0.64 4.01 7.05
N VAL A 384 1.30 4.45 8.12
CA VAL A 384 0.91 4.13 9.50
C VAL A 384 -0.38 4.85 9.91
N ALA A 385 -0.81 5.88 9.19
CA ALA A 385 -2.09 6.54 9.40
C ALA A 385 -3.31 5.61 9.21
N ARG A 386 -3.15 4.44 8.57
CA ARG A 386 -4.21 3.42 8.46
C ARG A 386 -4.35 2.55 9.72
N ASN A 387 -3.37 2.55 10.63
CA ASN A 387 -3.45 1.77 11.86
C ASN A 387 -4.35 2.48 12.88
N VAL A 388 -5.45 1.82 13.24
CA VAL A 388 -6.49 2.36 14.13
C VAL A 388 -5.99 2.69 15.53
N ALA A 389 -5.10 1.87 16.10
CA ALA A 389 -4.53 2.12 17.41
C ALA A 389 -3.56 3.31 17.38
N VAL A 390 -2.74 3.43 16.33
CA VAL A 390 -1.88 4.62 16.17
C VAL A 390 -2.73 5.89 16.10
N ARG A 391 -3.81 5.90 15.31
CA ARG A 391 -4.72 7.05 15.21
C ARG A 391 -5.32 7.42 16.57
N GLU A 392 -5.75 6.43 17.34
CA GLU A 392 -6.29 6.65 18.68
C GLU A 392 -5.24 7.29 19.60
N TYR A 393 -4.03 6.74 19.65
CA TYR A 393 -2.95 7.29 20.46
C TYR A 393 -2.51 8.69 20.01
N VAL A 394 -2.49 8.95 18.70
CA VAL A 394 -2.22 10.29 18.14
C VAL A 394 -3.29 11.27 18.60
N SER A 395 -4.57 10.87 18.59
CA SER A 395 -5.67 11.70 19.08
C SER A 395 -5.52 12.02 20.56
N ARG A 396 -5.35 10.99 21.41
CA ARG A 396 -5.18 11.13 22.86
C ARG A 396 -4.00 12.03 23.23
N LEU A 397 -2.85 11.82 22.60
CA LEU A 397 -1.64 12.60 22.88
C LEU A 397 -1.73 14.03 22.33
N THR A 398 -2.49 14.26 21.26
CA THR A 398 -2.78 15.63 20.80
C THR A 398 -3.60 16.37 21.84
N GLU A 399 -4.69 15.76 22.30
CA GLU A 399 -5.57 16.37 23.31
C GLU A 399 -4.85 16.62 24.63
N ALA A 400 -4.05 15.65 25.10
CA ALA A 400 -3.32 15.77 26.36
C ALA A 400 -2.24 16.87 26.33
N ASN A 401 -1.55 17.08 25.21
CA ASN A 401 -0.40 18.00 25.14
C ASN A 401 -0.77 19.39 24.58
N TYR A 402 -1.78 19.47 23.72
CA TYR A 402 -2.12 20.68 22.98
C TYR A 402 -3.59 21.09 23.13
N GLY A 403 -4.41 20.31 23.83
CA GLY A 403 -5.85 20.52 23.94
C GLY A 403 -6.62 20.02 22.72
N LYS A 404 -7.92 20.28 22.69
CA LYS A 404 -8.80 19.83 21.61
C LYS A 404 -8.46 20.55 20.31
N MET A 405 -7.92 19.81 19.35
CA MET A 405 -7.50 20.29 18.03
C MET A 405 -8.23 19.53 16.92
N THR A 406 -8.34 20.14 15.74
CA THR A 406 -8.79 19.44 14.53
C THR A 406 -7.66 18.55 14.02
N ILE A 407 -7.92 17.23 13.97
CA ILE A 407 -6.99 16.24 13.44
C ILE A 407 -7.53 15.73 12.11
N ASN A 408 -6.82 16.03 11.04
CA ASN A 408 -7.12 15.58 9.69
C ASN A 408 -6.40 14.25 9.41
N CYS A 409 -7.16 13.24 9.00
CA CYS A 409 -6.63 11.94 8.61
C CYS A 409 -7.60 11.31 7.61
N HIS A 410 -7.11 10.89 6.44
CA HIS A 410 -7.93 10.26 5.40
C HIS A 410 -7.34 8.92 4.97
N TRP A 411 -8.13 8.08 4.32
CA TRP A 411 -7.64 6.81 3.75
C TRP A 411 -6.55 7.01 2.68
N ASP A 412 -6.57 8.18 2.02
CA ASP A 412 -5.57 8.63 1.05
C ASP A 412 -4.31 9.25 1.70
N SER A 413 -4.22 9.28 3.04
CA SER A 413 -3.03 9.79 3.76
C SER A 413 -1.72 9.11 3.34
N ILE A 414 -1.77 7.86 2.84
CA ILE A 414 -0.63 7.12 2.32
C ILE A 414 -0.09 7.68 0.98
N PHE A 415 -0.90 8.45 0.25
CA PHE A 415 -0.58 9.02 -1.06
C PHE A 415 -0.09 10.47 -1.00
N MET A 416 -0.03 11.09 0.18
CA MET A 416 0.24 12.54 0.30
C MET A 416 1.57 12.97 -0.32
N GLY A 417 2.62 12.13 -0.22
CA GLY A 417 3.89 12.37 -0.91
C GLY A 417 3.72 12.40 -2.44
N ALA A 418 3.06 11.40 -3.01
CA ALA A 418 2.80 11.34 -4.45
C ALA A 418 1.86 12.48 -4.91
N LEU A 419 0.84 12.82 -4.12
CA LEU A 419 -0.05 13.95 -4.39
C LEU A 419 0.72 15.28 -4.45
N GLY A 420 1.53 15.56 -3.43
CA GLY A 420 2.33 16.79 -3.43
C GLY A 420 3.33 16.85 -4.57
N ALA A 421 3.92 15.71 -4.96
CA ALA A 421 4.73 15.62 -6.17
C ALA A 421 3.94 15.98 -7.44
N ALA A 422 2.73 15.43 -7.62
CA ALA A 422 1.87 15.75 -8.76
C ALA A 422 1.49 17.23 -8.82
N ILE A 423 1.20 17.84 -7.66
CA ILE A 423 0.93 19.29 -7.55
C ILE A 423 2.16 20.12 -7.94
N PHE A 424 3.36 19.75 -7.47
CA PHE A 424 4.59 20.43 -7.90
C PHE A 424 4.84 20.29 -9.40
N SER A 425 4.52 19.15 -9.98
CA SER A 425 4.63 18.92 -11.41
C SER A 425 3.73 19.87 -12.20
N LYS A 426 2.46 20.00 -11.79
CA LYS A 426 1.55 20.96 -12.41
C LYS A 426 2.05 22.40 -12.31
N ARG A 427 2.50 22.82 -11.12
CA ARG A 427 3.00 24.19 -10.87
C ARG A 427 4.27 24.54 -11.64
N ARG A 428 5.04 23.56 -12.14
CA ARG A 428 6.21 23.80 -13.01
C ARG A 428 5.82 24.11 -14.46
N LYS A 429 4.63 23.68 -14.89
CA LYS A 429 4.11 23.85 -16.26
C LYS A 429 3.00 24.89 -16.39
N ALA A 430 2.41 25.31 -15.27
CA ALA A 430 1.56 26.49 -15.17
C ALA A 430 2.42 27.76 -15.29
#